data_AF-A0A963H3J9-F1
#
_entry.id   AF-A0A963H3J9-F1
#
_cell.length_a   1.000
_cell.length_b   1.000
_cell.length_c   1.000
_cell.angle_alpha   90.00
_cell.angle_beta   90.00
_cell.angle_gamma   90.00
#
_symmetry.space_group_name_H-M   'P 1'
#
loop_
_entity.id
_entity.type
_entity.pdbx_description
1 polymer ?
#
loop_
_entity_poly.entity_id
_entity_poly.type
_entity_poly.pdbx_seq_one_letter_code
_entity_poly.pdbx_strand_id
1 'polypeptide(L)'
;MFQGAAALNLDAKGRLAIPARHRDALAATGGELVVTGHPHRCLLIYPADAWQPIRDKVLAGSSLEPRSALLKRLLVGFAKEERLDGAGRVLVAPELRNFASLEKAVWLVGQGSHFELWSDAGWQEQQERMFGMGADLLPPGLEDLAL
;
A
#
# COMPACT_ATOMS: atom_id res chain seq x y z
N MET A 1 12.11 -6.44 -5.53
CA MET A 1 11.08 -5.62 -6.21
C MET A 1 9.74 -6.32 -6.09
N PHE A 2 8.68 -5.58 -5.73
CA PHE A 2 7.31 -6.08 -5.59
C PHE A 2 6.49 -5.70 -6.81
N GLN A 3 5.80 -6.65 -7.45
CA GLN A 3 5.07 -6.38 -8.69
C GLN A 3 3.87 -7.31 -8.86
N GLY A 4 2.92 -6.84 -9.68
CA GLY A 4 1.71 -7.56 -10.08
C GLY A 4 0.54 -7.37 -9.10
N ALA A 5 -0.67 -7.54 -9.62
CA ALA A 5 -1.92 -7.51 -8.85
C ALA A 5 -2.38 -8.93 -8.52
N ALA A 6 -2.86 -9.15 -7.29
CA ALA A 6 -3.39 -10.42 -6.83
C ALA A 6 -4.67 -10.22 -6.02
N ALA A 7 -5.76 -10.87 -6.45
CA ALA A 7 -6.97 -11.01 -5.66
C ALA A 7 -6.72 -12.00 -4.51
N LEU A 8 -6.95 -11.55 -3.28
CA LEU A 8 -6.68 -12.29 -2.04
C LEU A 8 -7.86 -12.14 -1.08
N ASN A 9 -7.82 -12.90 0.02
CA ASN A 9 -8.77 -12.74 1.11
C ASN A 9 -8.06 -12.40 2.42
N LEU A 10 -8.65 -11.49 3.20
CA LEU A 10 -8.35 -11.36 4.62
C LEU A 10 -8.95 -12.54 5.38
N ASP A 11 -8.22 -13.05 6.37
CA ASP A 11 -8.76 -14.05 7.28
C ASP A 11 -9.69 -13.42 8.34
N ALA A 12 -10.35 -14.25 9.15
CA ALA A 12 -11.30 -13.81 10.17
C ALA A 12 -10.67 -12.88 11.24
N LYS A 13 -9.34 -12.85 11.36
CA LYS A 13 -8.60 -11.98 12.29
C LYS A 13 -8.08 -10.71 11.59
N GLY A 14 -8.42 -10.48 10.32
CA GLY A 14 -7.93 -9.36 9.54
C GLY A 14 -6.48 -9.51 9.08
N ARG A 15 -5.95 -10.74 8.98
CA ARG A 15 -4.59 -10.96 8.48
C ARG A 15 -4.61 -11.23 6.98
N LEU A 16 -3.62 -10.68 6.29
CA LEU A 16 -3.37 -10.89 4.87
C LEU A 16 -2.23 -11.88 4.70
N ALA A 17 -2.44 -12.93 3.91
CA ALA A 17 -1.37 -13.84 3.51
C ALA A 17 -0.58 -13.23 2.34
N ILE A 18 0.72 -12.99 2.54
CA ILE A 18 1.58 -12.49 1.47
C ILE A 18 1.85 -13.62 0.47
N PRO A 19 1.71 -13.39 -0.85
CA PRO A 19 2.05 -14.37 -1.87
C PRO A 19 3.50 -14.87 -1.73
N ALA A 20 3.70 -16.18 -1.91
CA ALA A 20 5.00 -16.83 -1.66
C ALA A 20 6.17 -16.16 -2.39
N ARG A 21 5.96 -15.73 -3.63
CA ARG A 21 6.96 -15.03 -4.47
C ARG A 21 7.56 -13.76 -3.86
N HIS A 22 6.90 -13.16 -2.86
CA HIS A 22 7.36 -11.94 -2.22
C HIS A 22 7.96 -12.17 -0.81
N ARG A 23 7.79 -13.36 -0.25
CA ARG A 23 8.17 -13.64 1.15
C ARG A 23 9.66 -13.58 1.36
N ASP A 24 10.46 -14.16 0.46
CA ASP A 24 11.92 -14.17 0.59
C ASP A 24 12.49 -12.74 0.54
N ALA A 25 11.93 -11.89 -0.32
CA ALA A 25 12.32 -10.49 -0.40
C ALA A 25 11.99 -9.70 0.88
N LEU A 26 10.84 -9.97 1.52
CA LEU A 26 10.47 -9.33 2.78
C LEU A 26 11.25 -9.91 3.98
N ALA A 27 11.57 -11.20 3.93
CA ALA A 27 12.41 -11.84 4.95
C ALA A 27 13.83 -11.26 4.93
N ALA A 28 14.36 -10.95 3.74
CA ALA A 28 15.66 -10.29 3.57
C ALA A 28 15.73 -8.89 4.20
N THR A 29 14.59 -8.20 4.39
CA THR A 29 14.51 -6.90 5.09
C THR A 29 14.23 -7.06 6.60
N GLY A 30 14.34 -8.26 7.16
CA GLY A 30 14.05 -8.56 8.57
C GLY A 30 12.58 -8.89 8.88
N GLY A 31 11.70 -8.85 7.87
CA GLY A 31 10.27 -9.16 8.01
C GLY A 31 9.45 -8.09 8.74
N GLU A 32 10.05 -6.93 9.02
CA GLU A 32 9.41 -5.77 9.62
C GLU A 32 8.76 -4.93 8.54
N LEU A 33 7.48 -4.64 8.73
CA LEU A 33 6.62 -3.96 7.78
C LEU A 33 5.99 -2.73 8.43
N VAL A 34 5.63 -1.76 7.58
CA VAL A 34 4.79 -0.63 7.97
C VAL A 34 3.58 -0.60 7.08
N VAL A 35 2.39 -0.60 7.69
CA VAL A 35 1.11 -0.43 7.02
C VAL A 35 0.60 0.98 7.27
N THR A 36 0.25 1.74 6.24
CA THR A 36 -0.28 3.10 6.38
C THR A 36 -1.35 3.43 5.33
N GLY A 37 -2.00 4.58 5.41
CA GLY A 37 -3.06 5.01 4.48
C GLY A 37 -2.53 5.76 3.25
N HIS A 38 -3.34 5.85 2.20
CA HIS A 38 -3.07 6.61 0.98
C HIS A 38 -4.26 7.52 0.60
N PRO A 39 -4.06 8.66 -0.10
CA PRO A 39 -5.15 9.55 -0.50
C PRO A 39 -6.23 8.87 -1.36
N HIS A 40 -5.88 7.79 -2.05
CA HIS A 40 -6.83 7.01 -2.85
C HIS A 40 -7.68 6.01 -2.02
N ARG A 41 -7.66 6.10 -0.68
CA ARG A 41 -8.37 5.18 0.22
C ARG A 41 -7.95 3.70 0.08
N CYS A 42 -6.67 3.48 -0.21
CA CYS A 42 -6.03 2.18 -0.06
C CYS A 42 -5.00 2.23 1.08
N LEU A 43 -4.46 1.07 1.44
CA LEU A 43 -3.32 0.99 2.35
C LEU A 43 -2.03 0.77 1.58
N LEU A 44 -0.93 1.26 2.13
CA LEU A 44 0.42 0.99 1.66
C LEU A 44 1.11 0.05 2.64
N ILE A 45 1.84 -0.94 2.13
CA ILE A 45 2.62 -1.89 2.93
C ILE A 45 4.07 -1.81 2.47
N TYR A 46 4.91 -1.23 3.32
CA TYR A 46 6.35 -1.08 3.08
C TYR A 46 7.15 -2.07 3.94
N PRO A 47 8.28 -2.59 3.43
CA PRO A 47 9.41 -2.91 4.30
C PRO A 47 9.80 -1.70 5.16
N ALA A 48 10.17 -1.91 6.43
CA ALA A 48 10.46 -0.83 7.36
C ALA A 48 11.60 0.11 6.88
N ASP A 49 12.62 -0.44 6.23
CA ASP A 49 13.75 0.29 5.64
C ASP A 49 13.31 1.19 4.47
N ALA A 50 12.41 0.71 3.62
CA ALA A 50 11.82 1.48 2.52
C ALA A 50 10.90 2.62 3.03
N TRP A 51 10.27 2.42 4.19
CA TRP A 51 9.39 3.42 4.81
C TRP A 51 10.15 4.59 5.44
N GLN A 52 11.26 4.32 6.13
CA GLN A 52 12.05 5.32 6.86
C GLN A 52 12.30 6.64 6.09
N PRO A 53 12.87 6.61 4.86
CA PRO A 53 13.14 7.85 4.13
C PRO A 53 11.86 8.62 3.75
N ILE A 54 10.76 7.91 3.51
CA ILE A 54 9.46 8.52 3.19
C ILE A 54 8.92 9.24 4.44
N ARG A 55 8.90 8.54 5.58
CA ARG A 55 8.48 9.07 6.87
C ARG A 55 9.25 10.33 7.22
N ASP A 56 10.58 10.29 7.12
CA ASP A 56 11.44 11.38 7.54
C ASP A 56 11.21 12.63 6.66
N LYS A 57 11.02 12.44 5.35
CA LYS A 57 10.63 13.51 4.43
C LYS A 57 9.26 14.12 4.76
N VAL A 58 8.28 13.29 5.11
CA VAL A 58 6.94 13.76 5.51
C VAL A 58 7.00 14.52 6.84
N LEU A 59 7.79 14.05 7.80
CA LEU A 59 7.95 14.70 9.10
C LEU A 59 8.68 16.04 9.02
N ALA A 60 9.60 16.21 8.06
CA ALA A 60 10.31 17.46 7.81
C ALA A 60 9.40 18.60 7.29
N GLY A 61 8.20 18.29 6.76
CA GLY A 61 7.23 19.31 6.35
C GLY A 61 6.76 20.18 7.53
N SER A 62 6.40 21.44 7.30
CA SER A 62 5.87 22.30 8.37
C SER A 62 4.51 21.83 8.85
N SER A 63 4.28 21.76 10.16
CA SER A 63 2.95 21.45 10.73
C SER A 63 1.97 22.63 10.64
N LEU A 64 2.45 23.83 10.32
CA LEU A 64 1.62 25.03 10.12
C LEU A 64 1.11 25.16 8.69
N GLU A 65 1.73 24.45 7.74
CA GLU A 65 1.23 24.39 6.36
C GLU A 65 0.10 23.33 6.28
N PRO A 66 -1.12 23.70 5.86
CA PRO A 66 -2.28 22.80 5.93
C PRO A 66 -2.11 21.47 5.18
N ARG A 67 -1.50 21.46 3.98
CA ARG A 67 -1.36 20.24 3.17
C ARG A 67 -0.36 19.27 3.81
N SER A 68 0.76 19.77 4.30
CA SER A 68 1.76 19.04 5.06
C SER A 68 1.16 18.44 6.33
N ALA A 69 0.36 19.20 7.08
CA ALA A 69 -0.34 18.69 8.25
C ALA A 69 -1.32 17.55 7.91
N LEU A 70 -2.06 17.66 6.80
CA LEU A 70 -2.93 16.58 6.31
C LEU A 70 -2.13 15.35 5.88
N LEU A 71 -1.02 15.54 5.15
CA LEU A 71 -0.16 14.44 4.71
C LEU A 71 0.46 13.69 5.90
N LYS A 72 0.90 14.41 6.94
CA LYS A 72 1.39 13.80 8.19
C LYS A 72 0.31 12.96 8.86
N ARG A 73 -0.91 13.47 8.99
CA ARG A 73 -2.04 12.73 9.59
C ARG A 73 -2.36 11.46 8.79
N LEU A 74 -2.30 11.56 7.46
CA LEU A 74 -2.60 10.44 6.57
C LEU A 74 -1.50 9.38 6.58
N LEU A 75 -0.25 9.78 6.33
CA LEU A 75 0.85 8.84 6.14
C LEU A 75 1.49 8.41 7.47
N VAL A 76 1.72 9.33 8.39
CA VAL A 76 2.35 8.98 9.69
C VAL A 76 1.29 8.62 10.72
N GLY A 77 0.16 9.33 10.74
CA GLY A 77 -0.91 9.09 11.71
C GLY A 77 -1.58 7.72 11.57
N PHE A 78 -1.65 7.16 10.36
CA PHE A 78 -2.12 5.79 10.13
C PHE A 78 -1.01 4.73 10.16
N ALA A 79 0.27 5.10 10.20
CA ALA A 79 1.35 4.12 10.17
C ALA A 79 1.29 3.16 11.37
N LYS A 80 1.31 1.85 11.09
CA LYS A 80 1.41 0.76 12.06
C LYS A 80 2.58 -0.13 11.69
N GLU A 81 3.47 -0.35 12.64
CA GLU A 81 4.55 -1.33 12.53
C GLU A 81 3.98 -2.72 12.75
N GLU A 82 4.28 -3.63 11.84
CA GLU A 82 3.80 -5.00 11.83
C GLU A 82 4.94 -5.94 11.47
N ARG A 83 4.77 -7.23 11.77
CA ARG A 83 5.76 -8.26 11.42
C ARG A 83 5.08 -9.42 10.72
N LEU A 84 5.76 -9.99 9.73
CA LEU A 84 5.32 -11.25 9.15
C LEU A 84 5.33 -12.35 10.21
N ASP A 85 4.19 -13.03 10.37
CA ASP A 85 4.11 -14.22 11.20
C ASP A 85 4.80 -15.42 10.50
N GLY A 86 4.97 -16.53 11.23
CA GLY A 86 5.61 -17.74 10.70
C GLY A 86 4.89 -18.38 9.49
N ALA A 87 3.66 -17.95 9.19
CA ALA A 87 2.91 -18.39 8.01
C ALA A 87 3.01 -17.38 6.85
N GLY A 88 3.80 -16.31 6.99
CA GLY A 88 3.94 -15.25 5.99
C GLY A 88 2.71 -14.35 5.90
N ARG A 89 2.00 -14.14 7.02
CA ARG A 89 0.86 -13.22 7.08
C ARG A 89 1.21 -11.95 7.82
N VAL A 90 0.57 -10.85 7.45
CA VAL A 90 0.64 -9.55 8.14
C VAL A 90 -0.74 -9.21 8.71
N LEU A 91 -0.80 -8.65 9.92
CA LEU A 91 -2.04 -8.16 10.50
C LEU A 91 -2.41 -6.80 9.87
N VAL A 92 -3.68 -6.64 9.50
CA VAL A 92 -4.22 -5.32 9.10
C VAL A 92 -5.14 -4.84 10.21
N ALA A 93 -4.65 -3.85 10.97
CA ALA A 93 -5.36 -3.31 12.13
C ALA A 93 -6.80 -2.85 11.77
N PRO A 94 -7.78 -2.98 12.68
CA PRO A 94 -9.17 -2.62 12.40
C PRO A 94 -9.35 -1.19 11.85
N GLU A 95 -8.61 -0.22 12.36
CA GLU A 95 -8.69 1.18 11.96
C GLU A 95 -8.23 1.39 10.51
N LEU A 96 -7.22 0.63 10.08
CA LEU A 96 -6.71 0.64 8.71
C LEU A 96 -7.69 -0.04 7.76
N ARG A 97 -8.30 -1.15 8.19
CA ARG A 97 -9.38 -1.81 7.43
C ARG A 97 -10.56 -0.88 7.24
N ASN A 98 -10.98 -0.17 8.30
CA ASN A 98 -12.05 0.81 8.23
C ASN A 98 -11.71 1.97 7.29
N PHE A 99 -10.49 2.51 7.39
CA PHE A 99 -10.01 3.60 6.53
C PHE A 99 -10.08 3.24 5.03
N ALA A 100 -9.58 2.05 4.66
CA ALA A 100 -9.54 1.60 3.27
C ALA A 100 -10.77 0.78 2.84
N SER A 101 -11.80 0.72 3.69
CA SER A 101 -13.04 -0.04 3.44
C SER A 101 -12.76 -1.51 3.06
N LEU A 102 -11.79 -2.13 3.73
CA LEU A 102 -11.39 -3.51 3.46
C LEU A 102 -12.39 -4.49 4.08
N GLU A 103 -12.93 -5.36 3.22
CA GLU A 103 -13.75 -6.50 3.62
C GLU A 103 -12.94 -7.80 3.47
N LYS A 104 -13.63 -8.92 3.22
CA LYS A 104 -12.97 -10.21 3.01
C LYS A 104 -12.12 -10.20 1.73
N ALA A 105 -12.71 -9.78 0.60
CA ALA A 105 -12.04 -9.75 -0.69
C ALA A 105 -11.21 -8.47 -0.84
N VAL A 106 -9.93 -8.63 -1.18
CA VAL A 106 -8.95 -7.53 -1.29
C VAL A 106 -8.01 -7.75 -2.46
N TRP A 107 -7.38 -6.68 -2.91
CA TRP A 107 -6.34 -6.73 -3.93
C TRP A 107 -5.01 -6.26 -3.37
N LEU A 108 -3.97 -7.09 -3.53
CA LEU A 108 -2.60 -6.73 -3.23
C LEU A 108 -1.88 -6.41 -4.54
N VAL A 109 -1.37 -5.19 -4.67
CA VAL A 109 -0.78 -4.67 -5.91
C VAL A 109 0.66 -4.22 -5.63
N GLY A 110 1.63 -4.83 -6.28
CA GLY A 110 3.04 -4.46 -6.10
C GLY A 110 3.45 -3.25 -6.93
N GLN A 111 4.01 -2.24 -6.27
CA GLN A 111 4.41 -0.94 -6.82
C GLN A 111 5.93 -0.74 -6.81
N GLY A 112 6.69 -1.81 -6.98
CA GLY A 112 8.16 -1.84 -6.95
C GLY A 112 8.74 -1.88 -5.54
N SER A 113 8.61 -0.78 -4.78
CA SER A 113 9.18 -0.62 -3.44
C SER A 113 8.25 -1.04 -2.29
N HIS A 114 6.95 -1.14 -2.57
CA HIS A 114 5.91 -1.42 -1.60
C HIS A 114 4.73 -2.13 -2.27
N PHE A 115 3.73 -2.47 -1.46
CA PHE A 115 2.43 -2.89 -1.97
C PHE A 115 1.37 -1.85 -1.66
N GLU A 116 0.37 -1.77 -2.53
CA GLU A 116 -0.93 -1.24 -2.19
C GLU A 116 -1.87 -2.38 -1.83
N LEU A 117 -2.73 -2.17 -0.83
CA LEU A 117 -3.80 -3.06 -0.44
C LEU A 117 -5.14 -2.34 -0.58
N TRP A 118 -5.96 -2.84 -1.48
CA TRP A 118 -7.24 -2.27 -1.86
C TRP A 118 -8.40 -3.15 -1.41
N SER A 119 -9.54 -2.53 -1.14
CA SER A 119 -10.81 -3.25 -1.16
C SER A 119 -11.14 -3.66 -2.59
N ASP A 120 -11.95 -4.71 -2.77
CA ASP A 120 -12.37 -5.11 -4.10
C ASP A 120 -13.04 -3.95 -4.85
N ALA A 121 -14.03 -3.30 -4.23
CA ALA A 121 -14.71 -2.13 -4.82
C ALA A 121 -13.75 -0.98 -5.16
N GLY A 122 -12.82 -0.66 -4.26
CA GLY A 122 -11.83 0.40 -4.50
C GLY A 122 -10.90 0.08 -5.66
N TRP A 123 -10.47 -1.19 -5.80
CA TRP A 123 -9.65 -1.61 -6.93
C TRP A 123 -10.41 -1.58 -8.26
N GLN A 124 -11.68 -2.02 -8.28
CA GLN A 124 -12.52 -1.89 -9.48
C GLN A 124 -12.67 -0.43 -9.91
N GLU A 125 -12.91 0.49 -8.97
CA GLU A 125 -12.99 1.93 -9.29
C GLU A 125 -11.68 2.47 -9.89
N GLN A 126 -10.52 2.03 -9.39
CA GLN A 126 -9.24 2.43 -9.96
C GLN A 126 -8.99 1.84 -11.34
N GLN A 127 -9.40 0.58 -11.58
CA GLN A 127 -9.31 -0.02 -12.91
C GLN A 127 -10.16 0.76 -13.92
N GLU A 128 -11.40 1.11 -13.58
CA GLU A 128 -12.25 1.95 -14.43
C GLU A 128 -11.62 3.31 -14.71
N ARG A 129 -10.95 3.93 -13.72
CA ARG A 129 -10.20 5.17 -13.96
C ARG A 129 -9.04 4.96 -14.93
N MET A 130 -8.25 3.90 -14.77
CA MET A 130 -7.15 3.58 -15.69
C MET A 130 -7.66 3.33 -17.12
N PHE A 131 -8.73 2.55 -17.28
CA PHE A 131 -9.33 2.26 -18.58
C PHE A 131 -9.97 3.49 -19.21
N GLY A 132 -10.61 4.34 -18.39
CA GLY A 132 -11.23 5.58 -18.82
C GLY A 132 -10.24 6.62 -19.35
N MET A 133 -8.97 6.55 -18.97
CA MET A 133 -7.91 7.43 -19.50
C MET A 133 -7.45 7.04 -20.90
N GLY A 134 -7.52 5.75 -21.26
CA GLY A 134 -7.08 5.28 -22.59
C GLY A 134 -5.66 5.74 -22.93
N ALA A 135 -5.51 6.48 -24.04
CA ALA A 135 -4.22 7.01 -24.49
C ALA A 135 -3.65 8.11 -23.55
N ASP A 136 -4.50 8.81 -22.80
CA ASP A 136 -4.08 9.85 -21.86
C ASP A 136 -3.48 9.28 -20.57
N LEU A 137 -3.45 7.95 -20.42
CA LEU A 137 -2.85 7.28 -19.26
C LEU A 137 -1.35 7.54 -19.17
N LEU A 138 -0.66 7.67 -20.31
CA LEU A 138 0.77 7.89 -20.37
C LEU A 138 1.10 9.32 -19.93
N PRO A 139 1.80 9.52 -18.80
CA PRO A 139 2.21 10.85 -18.39
C PRO A 139 3.34 11.38 -19.28
N PRO A 140 3.58 12.71 -19.25
CA PRO A 140 4.70 13.30 -19.98
C PRO A 140 6.05 12.64 -19.69
N GLY A 141 6.79 12.27 -20.74
CA GLY A 141 8.08 11.59 -20.67
C GLY A 141 8.03 10.06 -20.71
N LEU A 142 6.84 9.46 -20.82
CA LEU A 142 6.63 8.01 -20.96
C LEU A 142 5.85 7.64 -22.22
N GLU A 143 5.72 8.55 -23.18
CA GLU A 143 4.97 8.35 -24.42
C GLU A 143 5.58 7.28 -25.33
N ASP A 144 6.90 7.06 -25.22
CA ASP A 144 7.66 6.12 -26.05
C ASP A 144 7.67 4.67 -25.51
N LEU A 145 6.87 4.37 -24.48
CA LEU A 145 6.74 3.01 -23.97
C LEU A 145 6.07 2.10 -25.00
N ALA A 146 6.69 0.94 -25.27
CA ALA A 146 6.09 -0.12 -26.08
C ALA A 146 5.07 -0.90 -25.22
N LEU A 147 3.82 -0.41 -25.20
CA LEU A 147 2.69 -1.00 -24.46
C LEU A 147 1.84 -1.95 -25.31
#